data_AF-A0A3B9JKG4-F1
#
_entry.id   AF-A0A3B9JKG4-F1
#
_cell.length_a   1.000
_cell.length_b   1.000
_cell.length_c   1.000
_cell.angle_alpha   90.00
_cell.angle_beta   90.00
_cell.angle_gamma   90.00
#
_symmetry.space_group_name_H-M   'P 1'
#
loop_
_entity.id
_entity.type
_entity.pdbx_description
1 polymer ?
#
loop_
_entity_poly.entity_id
_entity_poly.type
_entity_poly.pdbx_seq_one_letter_code
_entity_poly.pdbx_strand_id
1 'polypeptide(L)'
;MNLTNHTTKSKKNKYLTEIDRYKIEVLKKQGISNVDIAKALDKSDRTIRREIARGTIKILNSDLSERTEYCADVAQAKYRENAVNKGPGLKIGADHELAEYIENKIINEDYSPDAVIGEIKEQGIQFKTTICTKTVYNYIDKDIFLNLNNKHLLIKRNKPKRKYKQIRKVSITNTASRRIDERPEEVNNRESIGHWEMDCVVSGRGSKAVLLVLTERKSRKNLIYKMKDKTQKSVGKVLDKLERKHQNKFEKIFKSITMDNGCEFVNQNLIEKSVLTKKNRTTAYYAHPYSSWERGSNENANKIIRRFIPKGSDISLFTEKEIRRIEHWINNYPRKILKYRSAIKVYDIEMAS
;
A
#
# COMPACT_ATOMS: atom_id res chain seq x y z
N MET A 1 11.23 28.72 -5.64
CA MET A 1 11.84 27.55 -6.30
C MET A 1 10.77 26.86 -7.15
N ASN A 2 10.71 27.23 -8.43
CA ASN A 2 9.66 26.81 -9.37
C ASN A 2 9.93 25.40 -9.91
N LEU A 3 9.02 24.48 -9.61
CA LEU A 3 8.91 23.15 -10.19
C LEU A 3 8.20 23.24 -11.57
N THR A 4 8.90 23.70 -12.60
CA THR A 4 8.36 23.74 -13.97
C THR A 4 9.29 23.11 -15.01
N ASN A 5 9.89 21.97 -14.69
CA ASN A 5 10.59 21.14 -15.67
C ASN A 5 10.11 19.69 -15.59
N HIS A 6 8.84 19.48 -15.94
CA HIS A 6 8.40 18.18 -16.44
C HIS A 6 8.26 18.27 -17.96
N THR A 7 9.20 17.61 -18.62
CA THR A 7 9.29 17.42 -20.06
C THR A 7 8.05 16.69 -20.57
N THR A 8 7.24 17.35 -21.40
CA THR A 8 6.54 16.75 -22.56
C THR A 8 5.99 17.84 -23.48
N LYS A 9 6.87 18.59 -24.17
CA LYS A 9 6.50 18.95 -25.54
C LYS A 9 6.49 17.63 -26.29
N SER A 10 5.30 17.12 -26.61
CA SER A 10 5.13 15.98 -27.51
C SER A 10 6.02 16.20 -28.73
N LYS A 11 6.97 15.29 -29.00
CA LYS A 11 7.73 15.34 -30.25
C LYS A 11 6.71 15.23 -31.39
N LYS A 12 6.49 16.33 -32.11
CA LYS A 12 5.61 16.42 -33.29
C LYS A 12 5.78 15.16 -34.16
N ASN A 13 4.66 14.48 -34.46
CA ASN A 13 4.49 13.64 -35.65
C ASN A 13 5.50 12.50 -35.90
N LYS A 14 5.48 11.40 -35.12
CA LYS A 14 6.17 10.15 -35.55
C LYS A 14 5.26 9.02 -36.05
N TYR A 15 3.98 8.97 -35.67
CA TYR A 15 3.09 7.88 -36.03
C TYR A 15 1.74 8.40 -36.53
N LEU A 16 1.13 7.66 -37.48
CA LEU A 16 -0.22 7.92 -37.98
C LEU A 16 -1.24 7.43 -36.94
N THR A 17 -2.19 8.30 -36.60
CA THR A 17 -3.34 7.93 -35.75
C THR A 17 -4.39 7.18 -36.55
N GLU A 18 -5.34 6.54 -35.87
CA GLU A 18 -6.49 5.88 -36.51
C GLU A 18 -7.33 6.87 -37.34
N ILE A 19 -7.51 8.10 -36.83
CA ILE A 19 -8.18 9.19 -37.54
C ILE A 19 -7.40 9.59 -38.80
N ASP A 20 -6.07 9.67 -38.72
CA ASP A 20 -5.24 9.98 -39.90
C ASP A 20 -5.39 8.89 -40.98
N ARG A 21 -5.51 7.61 -40.59
CA ARG A 21 -5.72 6.50 -41.54
C ARG A 21 -7.05 6.62 -42.27
N TYR A 22 -8.14 6.96 -41.57
CA TYR A 22 -9.44 7.18 -42.22
C TYR A 22 -9.42 8.40 -43.16
N LYS A 23 -8.72 9.48 -42.78
CA LYS A 23 -8.53 10.63 -43.68
C LYS A 23 -7.77 10.25 -44.95
N ILE A 24 -6.73 9.42 -44.85
CA ILE A 24 -5.99 8.92 -46.02
C ILE A 24 -6.93 8.13 -46.94
N GLU A 25 -7.81 7.30 -46.39
CA GLU A 25 -8.78 6.53 -47.19
C GLU A 25 -9.75 7.43 -47.96
N VAL A 26 -10.33 8.43 -47.29
CA VAL A 26 -11.24 9.40 -47.93
C VAL A 26 -10.53 10.17 -49.04
N LEU A 27 -9.33 10.72 -48.76
CA LEU A 27 -8.55 11.49 -49.74
C LEU A 27 -8.10 10.62 -50.93
N LYS A 28 -7.90 9.31 -50.70
CA LYS A 28 -7.60 8.36 -51.79
C LYS A 28 -8.78 8.02 -52.65
N LYS A 29 -9.97 7.87 -52.08
CA LYS A 29 -11.22 7.73 -52.86
C LYS A 29 -11.51 8.97 -53.71
N GLN A 30 -11.08 10.14 -53.25
CA GLN A 30 -11.16 11.41 -54.01
C GLN A 30 -10.08 11.57 -55.09
N GLY A 31 -9.18 10.60 -55.27
CA GLY A 31 -8.14 10.64 -56.32
C GLY A 31 -6.95 11.55 -56.01
N ILE A 32 -6.79 12.02 -54.78
CA ILE A 32 -5.72 12.97 -54.42
C ILE A 32 -4.35 12.26 -54.41
N SER A 33 -3.32 12.97 -54.88
CA SER A 33 -1.95 12.46 -54.97
C SER A 33 -1.34 12.18 -53.59
N ASN A 34 -0.38 11.24 -53.52
CA ASN A 34 0.31 10.92 -52.25
C ASN A 34 1.02 12.14 -51.64
N VAL A 35 1.54 13.03 -52.50
CA VAL A 35 2.27 14.23 -52.09
C VAL A 35 1.33 15.24 -51.44
N ASP A 36 0.12 15.40 -51.99
CA ASP A 36 -0.85 16.35 -51.48
C ASP A 36 -1.53 15.84 -50.20
N ILE A 37 -1.74 14.51 -50.09
CA ILE A 37 -2.17 13.87 -48.83
C ILE A 37 -1.12 14.10 -47.73
N ALA A 38 0.17 13.98 -48.07
CA ALA A 38 1.26 14.20 -47.13
C ALA A 38 1.30 15.66 -46.63
N LYS A 39 1.11 16.63 -47.53
CA LYS A 39 0.99 18.06 -47.18
C LYS A 39 -0.25 18.33 -46.30
N ALA A 40 -1.40 17.78 -46.67
CA ALA A 40 -2.66 17.97 -45.94
C ALA A 40 -2.64 17.42 -44.50
N LEU A 41 -1.87 16.35 -44.26
CA LEU A 41 -1.74 15.72 -42.94
C LEU A 41 -0.48 16.16 -42.16
N ASP A 42 0.34 17.07 -42.70
CA ASP A 42 1.64 17.47 -42.14
C ASP A 42 2.54 16.25 -41.83
N LYS A 43 2.63 15.30 -42.77
CA LYS A 43 3.46 14.08 -42.69
C LYS A 43 4.41 13.98 -43.87
N SER A 44 5.46 13.16 -43.74
CA SER A 44 6.34 12.88 -44.89
C SER A 44 5.66 11.98 -45.91
N ASP A 45 5.89 12.25 -47.20
CA ASP A 45 5.41 11.42 -48.31
C ASP A 45 5.80 9.94 -48.16
N ARG A 46 7.03 9.67 -47.71
CA ARG A 46 7.51 8.30 -47.44
C ARG A 46 6.66 7.58 -46.39
N THR A 47 6.13 8.29 -45.39
CA THR A 47 5.26 7.72 -44.36
C THR A 47 3.91 7.34 -44.94
N ILE A 48 3.32 8.23 -45.76
CA ILE A 48 2.05 7.98 -46.44
C ILE A 48 2.15 6.81 -47.42
N ARG A 49 3.21 6.74 -48.23
CA ARG A 49 3.44 5.61 -49.15
C ARG A 49 3.56 4.28 -48.42
N ARG A 50 4.30 4.24 -47.30
CA ARG A 50 4.43 3.04 -46.46
C ARG A 50 3.12 2.64 -45.78
N GLU A 51 2.30 3.61 -45.41
CA GLU A 51 0.97 3.34 -44.85
C GLU A 51 0.06 2.74 -45.91
N ILE A 52 0.00 3.37 -47.08
CA ILE A 52 -0.83 2.90 -48.20
C ILE A 52 -0.44 1.48 -48.57
N ALA A 53 0.85 1.21 -48.79
CA ALA A 53 1.34 -0.14 -49.08
C ALA A 53 0.98 -1.17 -47.99
N ARG A 54 0.89 -0.76 -46.72
CA ARG A 54 0.46 -1.64 -45.62
C ARG A 54 -1.03 -1.96 -45.69
N GLY A 55 -1.86 -0.97 -46.01
CA GLY A 55 -3.32 -1.06 -46.04
C GLY A 55 -3.94 -1.43 -47.38
N THR A 56 -3.16 -1.53 -48.46
CA THR A 56 -3.67 -1.95 -49.77
C THR A 56 -4.10 -3.41 -49.73
N ILE A 57 -5.34 -3.65 -50.15
CA ILE A 57 -5.95 -4.96 -50.32
C ILE A 57 -6.40 -5.15 -51.77
N LYS A 58 -6.44 -6.40 -52.21
CA LYS A 58 -7.07 -6.80 -53.47
C LYS A 58 -8.52 -7.14 -53.20
N ILE A 59 -9.43 -6.51 -53.92
CA ILE A 59 -10.87 -6.73 -53.85
C ILE A 59 -11.30 -7.28 -55.22
N LEU A 60 -12.12 -8.34 -55.19
CA LEU A 60 -12.74 -8.89 -56.39
C LEU A 60 -14.03 -8.11 -56.66
N ASN A 61 -14.15 -7.57 -57.87
CA ASN A 61 -15.37 -6.92 -58.33
C ASN A 61 -16.43 -7.97 -58.74
N SER A 62 -17.67 -7.54 -58.91
CA SER A 62 -18.79 -8.41 -59.32
C SER A 62 -18.60 -9.06 -60.69
N ASP A 63 -17.75 -8.49 -61.54
CA ASP A 63 -17.36 -8.99 -62.86
C ASP A 63 -16.12 -9.90 -62.82
N LEU A 64 -15.70 -10.35 -61.63
CA LEU A 64 -14.49 -11.15 -61.38
C LEU A 64 -13.17 -10.41 -61.72
N SER A 65 -13.19 -9.10 -61.97
CA SER A 65 -11.96 -8.31 -62.11
C SER A 65 -11.35 -7.96 -60.74
N GLU A 66 -10.02 -7.93 -60.64
CA GLU A 66 -9.32 -7.53 -59.42
C GLU A 66 -9.10 -6.01 -59.41
N ARG A 67 -9.47 -5.34 -58.30
CA ARG A 67 -9.04 -3.96 -58.03
C ARG A 67 -8.26 -3.87 -56.73
N THR A 68 -7.26 -2.98 -56.69
CA THR A 68 -6.51 -2.68 -55.47
C THR A 68 -7.02 -1.41 -54.82
N GLU A 69 -7.44 -1.49 -53.56
CA GLU A 69 -7.96 -0.35 -52.81
C GLU A 69 -7.24 -0.25 -51.45
N TYR A 70 -7.03 0.96 -50.97
CA TYR A 70 -6.51 1.18 -49.61
C TYR A 70 -7.66 1.13 -48.61
N CYS A 71 -7.53 0.28 -47.60
CA CYS A 71 -8.49 0.17 -46.50
C CYS A 71 -7.84 0.59 -45.18
N ALA A 72 -8.39 1.61 -44.51
CA ALA A 72 -7.85 2.10 -43.25
C ALA A 72 -7.95 1.06 -42.13
N ASP A 73 -9.03 0.28 -42.08
CA ASP A 73 -9.25 -0.73 -41.04
C ASP A 73 -8.21 -1.86 -41.12
N VAL A 74 -7.88 -2.31 -42.33
CA VAL A 74 -6.83 -3.31 -42.55
C VAL A 74 -5.45 -2.76 -42.19
N ALA A 75 -5.17 -1.50 -42.55
CA ALA A 75 -3.93 -0.83 -42.16
C ALA A 75 -3.78 -0.73 -40.64
N GLN A 76 -4.88 -0.41 -39.95
CA GLN A 76 -4.97 -0.31 -38.50
C GLN A 76 -4.81 -1.68 -37.83
N ALA A 77 -5.45 -2.73 -38.35
CA ALA A 77 -5.31 -4.09 -37.85
C ALA A 77 -3.86 -4.58 -37.95
N LYS A 78 -3.22 -4.45 -39.12
CA LYS A 78 -1.80 -4.78 -39.32
C LYS A 78 -0.88 -3.94 -38.45
N TYR A 79 -1.21 -2.66 -38.20
CA TYR A 79 -0.44 -1.84 -37.27
C TYR A 79 -0.55 -2.37 -35.84
N ARG A 80 -1.75 -2.75 -35.38
CA ARG A 80 -1.98 -3.33 -34.04
C ARG A 80 -1.24 -4.65 -33.89
N GLU A 81 -1.34 -5.56 -34.87
CA GLU A 81 -0.63 -6.84 -34.88
C GLU A 81 0.89 -6.65 -34.79
N ASN A 82 1.47 -5.81 -35.64
CA ASN A 82 2.90 -5.49 -35.57
C ASN A 82 3.28 -4.77 -34.28
N ALA A 83 2.36 -4.08 -33.61
CA ALA A 83 2.60 -3.45 -32.33
C ALA A 83 2.58 -4.44 -31.16
N VAL A 84 1.84 -5.55 -31.26
CA VAL A 84 1.87 -6.64 -30.27
C VAL A 84 3.27 -7.24 -30.17
N ASN A 85 3.94 -7.42 -31.32
CA ASN A 85 5.29 -7.98 -31.39
C ASN A 85 6.40 -6.94 -31.10
N LYS A 86 6.05 -5.69 -30.76
CA LYS A 86 7.02 -4.65 -30.42
C LYS A 86 7.19 -4.54 -28.91
N GLY A 87 8.43 -4.76 -28.47
CA GLY A 87 8.85 -4.43 -27.10
C GLY A 87 9.99 -5.33 -26.64
N PRO A 88 10.70 -4.94 -25.57
CA PRO A 88 11.59 -5.88 -24.88
C PRO A 88 10.76 -7.04 -24.33
N GLY A 89 11.33 -8.24 -24.33
CA GLY A 89 10.74 -9.41 -23.68
C GLY A 89 10.40 -9.16 -22.21
N LEU A 90 9.52 -9.99 -21.65
CA LEU A 90 9.16 -9.90 -20.24
C LEU A 90 10.39 -10.10 -19.36
N LYS A 91 10.64 -9.17 -18.43
CA LYS A 91 11.79 -9.23 -17.52
C LYS A 91 11.79 -10.48 -16.64
N ILE A 92 10.61 -10.93 -16.23
CA ILE A 92 10.43 -12.14 -15.41
C ILE A 92 10.51 -13.41 -16.27
N GLY A 93 10.34 -13.32 -17.59
CA GLY A 93 10.31 -14.48 -18.47
C GLY A 93 11.62 -15.29 -18.50
N ALA A 94 12.74 -14.70 -18.09
CA ALA A 94 14.04 -15.37 -17.99
C ALA A 94 14.44 -15.74 -16.55
N ASP A 95 13.69 -15.28 -15.54
CA ASP A 95 14.03 -15.40 -14.12
C ASP A 95 12.87 -16.01 -13.34
N HIS A 96 12.73 -17.34 -13.48
CA HIS A 96 11.69 -18.11 -12.83
C HIS A 96 11.84 -18.13 -11.30
N GLU A 97 13.07 -18.08 -10.79
CA GLU A 97 13.36 -18.02 -9.35
C GLU A 97 12.79 -16.75 -8.72
N LEU A 98 12.96 -15.59 -9.38
CA LEU A 98 12.35 -14.34 -8.95
C LEU A 98 10.82 -14.40 -9.01
N ALA A 99 10.26 -15.05 -10.04
CA ALA A 99 8.81 -15.21 -10.17
C ALA A 99 8.24 -16.01 -8.99
N GLU A 100 8.83 -17.19 -8.73
CA GLU A 100 8.42 -18.09 -7.66
C GLU A 100 8.58 -17.44 -6.28
N TYR A 101 9.67 -16.71 -6.05
CA TYR A 101 9.87 -15.96 -4.81
C TYR A 101 8.75 -14.93 -4.58
N ILE A 102 8.39 -14.16 -5.61
CA ILE A 102 7.33 -13.17 -5.54
C ILE A 102 5.97 -13.83 -5.30
N GLU A 103 5.67 -14.92 -6.01
CA GLU A 103 4.43 -15.68 -5.84
C GLU A 103 4.31 -16.22 -4.41
N ASN A 104 5.35 -16.90 -3.91
CA ASN A 104 5.37 -17.48 -2.57
C ASN A 104 5.17 -16.41 -1.49
N LYS A 105 5.92 -15.30 -1.54
CA LYS A 105 5.77 -14.21 -0.57
C LYS A 105 4.39 -13.56 -0.57
N ILE A 106 3.77 -13.38 -1.74
CA ILE A 106 2.47 -12.72 -1.82
C ILE A 106 1.34 -13.68 -1.45
N ILE A 107 1.37 -14.93 -1.92
CA ILE A 107 0.30 -15.91 -1.74
C ILE A 107 0.33 -16.53 -0.35
N ASN A 108 1.51 -16.99 0.10
CA ASN A 108 1.63 -17.77 1.33
C ASN A 108 1.95 -16.91 2.55
N GLU A 109 2.64 -15.79 2.35
CA GLU A 109 3.01 -14.88 3.45
C GLU A 109 2.21 -13.58 3.48
N ASP A 110 1.24 -13.35 2.59
CA ASP A 110 0.41 -12.13 2.53
C ASP A 110 1.22 -10.82 2.34
N TYR A 111 2.35 -10.85 1.62
CA TYR A 111 3.15 -9.65 1.38
C TYR A 111 2.53 -8.77 0.29
N SER A 112 2.71 -7.45 0.40
CA SER A 112 2.41 -6.55 -0.72
C SER A 112 3.53 -6.60 -1.77
N PRO A 113 3.26 -6.40 -3.07
CA PRO A 113 4.30 -6.34 -4.10
C PRO A 113 5.44 -5.36 -3.79
N ASP A 114 5.14 -4.19 -3.22
CA ASP A 114 6.17 -3.20 -2.82
C ASP A 114 7.04 -3.70 -1.66
N ALA A 115 6.46 -4.46 -0.75
CA ALA A 115 7.17 -5.03 0.40
C ALA A 115 8.16 -6.12 -0.04
N VAL A 116 7.78 -6.99 -0.99
CA VAL A 116 8.67 -8.01 -1.54
C VAL A 116 9.87 -7.39 -2.24
N ILE A 117 9.65 -6.43 -3.15
CA ILE A 117 10.75 -5.76 -3.85
C ILE A 117 11.64 -4.96 -2.89
N GLY A 118 11.04 -4.38 -1.86
CA GLY A 118 11.78 -3.72 -0.79
C GLY A 118 12.66 -4.66 0.02
N GLU A 119 12.13 -5.82 0.38
CA GLU A 119 12.86 -6.86 1.12
C GLU A 119 14.06 -7.38 0.34
N ILE A 120 13.87 -7.70 -0.96
CA ILE A 120 14.93 -8.16 -1.85
C ILE A 120 16.10 -7.16 -1.85
N LYS A 121 15.79 -5.85 -1.91
CA LYS A 121 16.81 -4.79 -1.89
C LYS A 121 17.51 -4.64 -0.54
N GLU A 122 16.76 -4.69 0.56
CA GLU A 122 17.33 -4.53 1.90
C GLU A 122 18.18 -5.73 2.32
N GLN A 123 17.78 -6.94 1.94
CA GLN A 123 18.52 -8.17 2.22
C GLN A 123 19.65 -8.44 1.21
N GLY A 124 19.72 -7.67 0.11
CA GLY A 124 20.74 -7.84 -0.92
C GLY A 124 20.62 -9.16 -1.69
N ILE A 125 19.41 -9.74 -1.76
CA ILE A 125 19.18 -10.99 -2.48
C ILE A 125 19.41 -10.73 -3.97
N GLN A 126 20.35 -11.46 -4.57
CA GLN A 126 20.65 -11.32 -5.98
C GLN A 126 19.85 -12.31 -6.81
N PHE A 127 19.06 -11.76 -7.73
CA PHE A 127 18.37 -12.50 -8.79
C PHE A 127 19.00 -12.13 -10.14
N LYS A 128 18.71 -12.92 -11.18
CA LYS A 128 19.23 -12.66 -12.55
C LYS A 128 18.73 -11.33 -13.08
N THR A 129 17.53 -10.92 -12.67
CA THR A 129 16.90 -9.67 -13.10
C THR A 129 16.48 -8.79 -11.94
N THR A 130 16.67 -7.47 -12.10
CA THR A 130 16.09 -6.47 -11.19
C THR A 130 14.80 -5.88 -11.75
N ILE A 131 13.74 -5.91 -10.95
CA ILE A 131 12.44 -5.31 -11.29
C ILE A 131 12.02 -4.25 -10.27
N CYS A 132 11.23 -3.28 -10.72
CA CYS A 132 10.65 -2.26 -9.84
C CYS A 132 9.21 -2.62 -9.45
N THR A 133 8.72 -2.05 -8.35
CA THR A 133 7.36 -2.28 -7.84
C THR A 133 6.28 -2.13 -8.91
N LYS A 134 6.39 -1.08 -9.75
CA LYS A 134 5.41 -0.80 -10.82
C LYS A 134 5.35 -1.93 -11.84
N THR A 135 6.49 -2.53 -12.17
CA THR A 135 6.56 -3.66 -13.10
C THR A 135 5.87 -4.88 -12.52
N VAL A 136 6.04 -5.18 -11.23
CA VAL A 136 5.33 -6.29 -10.57
C VAL A 136 3.82 -6.09 -10.65
N TYR A 137 3.31 -4.91 -10.29
CA TYR A 137 1.87 -4.62 -10.39
C TYR A 137 1.35 -4.78 -11.83
N ASN A 138 2.07 -4.22 -12.82
CA ASN A 138 1.69 -4.35 -14.22
C ASN A 138 1.68 -5.82 -14.69
N TYR A 139 2.51 -6.68 -14.11
CA TYR A 139 2.55 -8.10 -14.45
C TYR A 139 1.42 -8.88 -13.79
N ILE A 140 1.06 -8.54 -12.55
CA ILE A 140 -0.13 -9.09 -11.88
C ILE A 140 -1.41 -8.66 -12.62
N ASP A 141 -1.50 -7.40 -13.05
CA ASP A 141 -2.67 -6.87 -13.79
C ASP A 141 -2.84 -7.51 -15.18
N LYS A 142 -1.75 -8.02 -15.76
CA LYS A 142 -1.73 -8.73 -17.04
C LYS A 142 -1.82 -10.25 -16.88
N ASP A 143 -2.01 -10.75 -15.66
CA ASP A 143 -2.03 -12.18 -15.33
C ASP A 143 -0.82 -12.94 -15.92
N ILE A 144 0.38 -12.36 -15.81
CA ILE A 144 1.63 -12.94 -16.34
C ILE A 144 2.21 -14.01 -15.42
N PHE A 145 1.93 -13.93 -14.11
CA PHE A 145 2.35 -14.92 -13.13
C PHE A 145 1.50 -16.19 -13.25
N LEU A 146 2.07 -17.36 -12.92
CA LEU A 146 1.35 -18.64 -13.02
C LEU A 146 0.24 -18.72 -11.98
N ASN A 147 0.60 -18.43 -10.72
CA ASN A 147 -0.31 -18.64 -9.59
C ASN A 147 -0.82 -17.31 -9.00
N LEU A 148 -0.15 -16.20 -9.31
CA LEU A 148 -0.45 -14.91 -8.73
C LEU A 148 -1.35 -14.07 -9.63
N ASN A 149 -2.57 -13.84 -9.18
CA ASN A 149 -3.53 -12.93 -9.81
C ASN A 149 -3.98 -11.82 -8.86
N ASN A 150 -4.81 -10.92 -9.38
CA ASN A 150 -5.35 -9.78 -8.64
C ASN A 150 -6.24 -10.10 -7.43
N LYS A 151 -6.61 -11.37 -7.17
CA LYS A 151 -7.39 -11.80 -5.99
C LYS A 151 -6.51 -11.94 -4.74
N HIS A 152 -5.21 -12.19 -4.92
CA HIS A 152 -4.25 -12.33 -3.82
C HIS A 152 -3.80 -10.98 -3.23
N LEU A 153 -4.16 -9.87 -3.86
CA LEU A 153 -3.81 -8.54 -3.35
C LEU A 153 -4.77 -8.09 -2.23
N LEU A 154 -4.22 -7.91 -1.04
CA LEU A 154 -4.92 -7.56 0.21
C LEU A 154 -5.77 -6.28 0.17
N ILE A 155 -5.41 -5.29 -0.65
CA ILE A 155 -6.08 -3.99 -0.69
C ILE A 155 -6.30 -3.56 -2.14
N LYS A 156 -7.54 -3.69 -2.63
CA LYS A 156 -7.96 -3.00 -3.84
C LYS A 156 -8.34 -1.56 -3.50
N ARG A 157 -7.81 -0.59 -4.25
CA ARG A 157 -8.08 0.84 -4.11
C ARG A 157 -9.48 1.22 -4.67
N ASN A 158 -10.49 0.39 -4.47
CA ASN A 158 -11.87 0.70 -4.84
C ASN A 158 -12.68 0.99 -3.59
N LYS A 159 -12.38 2.11 -2.93
CA LYS A 159 -13.26 2.66 -1.90
C LYS A 159 -13.70 4.06 -2.34
N PRO A 160 -15.02 4.31 -2.48
CA PRO A 160 -15.50 5.68 -2.67
C PRO A 160 -15.03 6.53 -1.50
N LYS A 161 -14.66 7.80 -1.76
CA LYS A 161 -14.36 8.76 -0.69
C LYS A 161 -15.55 8.76 0.26
N ARG A 162 -15.32 8.40 1.54
CA ARG A 162 -16.36 8.47 2.56
C ARG A 162 -16.82 9.91 2.67
N LYS A 163 -18.13 10.15 2.51
CA LYS A 163 -18.74 11.45 2.83
C LYS A 163 -18.45 11.75 4.31
N TYR A 164 -18.00 12.96 4.58
CA TYR A 164 -17.80 13.46 5.95
C TYR A 164 -19.15 13.41 6.67
N LYS A 165 -19.28 12.56 7.69
CA LYS A 165 -20.48 12.55 8.54
C LYS A 165 -20.25 13.53 9.68
N GLN A 166 -21.22 14.42 9.90
CA GLN A 166 -21.23 15.30 11.07
C GLN A 166 -21.36 14.45 12.33
N ILE A 167 -20.45 14.67 13.29
CA ILE A 167 -20.27 13.81 14.46
C ILE A 167 -21.08 14.37 15.64
N ARG A 168 -21.80 13.51 16.37
CA ARG A 168 -22.47 13.85 17.63
C ARG A 168 -21.44 14.13 18.72
N LYS A 169 -21.69 15.16 19.55
CA LYS A 169 -20.88 15.51 20.73
C LYS A 169 -20.84 14.33 21.72
N VAL A 170 -19.69 13.67 21.85
CA VAL A 170 -19.34 12.77 22.97
C VAL A 170 -18.76 13.61 24.12
N SER A 171 -19.00 13.15 25.35
CA SER A 171 -18.74 13.90 26.59
C SER A 171 -17.26 14.19 26.87
N ILE A 172 -17.00 15.35 27.47
CA ILE A 172 -15.68 15.89 27.86
C ILE A 172 -15.27 15.29 29.21
N THR A 173 -15.36 13.97 29.39
CA THR A 173 -15.25 13.34 30.72
C THR A 173 -13.82 13.24 31.28
N ASN A 174 -12.81 13.64 30.50
CA ASN A 174 -11.37 13.51 30.84
C ASN A 174 -10.66 14.88 30.97
N THR A 175 -11.25 15.84 31.69
CA THR A 175 -10.67 17.20 31.80
C THR A 175 -9.39 17.26 32.65
N ALA A 176 -9.22 16.34 33.62
CA ALA A 176 -8.09 16.32 34.54
C ALA A 176 -6.84 15.55 34.02
N SER A 177 -6.90 15.00 32.81
CA SER A 177 -5.84 14.15 32.27
C SER A 177 -4.81 14.94 31.45
N ARG A 178 -3.54 14.50 31.50
CA ARG A 178 -2.43 15.13 30.76
C ARG A 178 -2.66 15.10 29.25
N ARG A 179 -2.62 16.26 28.59
CA ARG A 179 -2.92 16.41 27.16
C ARG A 179 -1.70 16.13 26.29
N ILE A 180 -1.95 15.76 25.04
CA ILE A 180 -0.89 15.50 24.06
C ILE A 180 0.02 16.71 23.80
N ASP A 181 -0.47 17.93 24.02
CA ASP A 181 0.32 19.18 23.88
C ASP A 181 1.40 19.33 24.93
N GLU A 182 1.25 18.69 26.10
CA GLU A 182 2.25 18.69 27.17
C GLU A 182 3.38 17.69 26.91
N ARG A 183 3.39 17.05 25.74
CA ARG A 183 4.39 16.06 25.36
C ARG A 183 5.65 16.75 24.85
N PRO A 184 6.86 16.31 25.25
CA PRO A 184 8.09 16.85 24.70
C PRO A 184 8.16 16.73 23.17
N GLU A 185 8.75 17.72 22.52
CA GLU A 185 8.80 17.82 21.05
C GLU A 185 9.59 16.67 20.40
N GLU A 186 10.61 16.15 21.09
CA GLU A 186 11.37 14.95 20.70
C GLU A 186 10.46 13.75 20.41
N VAL A 187 9.38 13.62 21.20
CA VAL A 187 8.39 12.57 20.99
C VAL A 187 7.56 12.84 19.75
N ASN A 188 7.19 14.09 19.47
CA ASN A 188 6.46 14.48 18.26
C ASN A 188 7.25 14.12 16.99
N ASN A 189 8.56 14.40 17.01
CA ASN A 189 9.48 14.08 15.92
C ASN A 189 9.87 12.60 15.82
N ARG A 190 9.53 11.80 16.84
CA ARG A 190 9.84 10.35 16.92
C ARG A 190 11.35 10.09 16.94
N GLU A 191 12.09 10.96 17.60
CA GLU A 191 13.56 10.94 17.65
C GLU A 191 14.09 9.84 18.56
N SER A 192 13.39 9.52 19.64
CA SER A 192 13.75 8.43 20.55
C SER A 192 12.71 7.33 20.64
N ILE A 193 13.21 6.17 21.04
CA ILE A 193 12.42 4.97 21.29
C ILE A 193 11.81 5.00 22.70
N GLY A 194 10.72 4.25 22.86
CA GLY A 194 10.07 4.04 24.15
C GLY A 194 8.79 4.87 24.34
N HIS A 195 8.35 5.54 23.28
CA HIS A 195 7.08 6.25 23.23
C HIS A 195 6.06 5.40 22.47
N TRP A 196 4.99 5.01 23.13
CA TRP A 196 4.00 4.08 22.60
C TRP A 196 2.66 4.77 22.39
N GLU A 197 1.92 4.36 21.37
CA GLU A 197 0.50 4.67 21.21
C GLU A 197 -0.31 3.42 21.60
N MET A 198 -1.36 3.57 22.41
CA MET A 198 -2.21 2.47 22.86
C MET A 198 -3.63 2.62 22.30
N ASP A 199 -4.21 1.51 21.84
CA ASP A 199 -5.57 1.46 21.28
C ASP A 199 -6.20 0.08 21.45
N CYS A 200 -7.52 0.01 21.31
CA CYS A 200 -8.29 -1.23 21.39
C CYS A 200 -8.95 -1.59 20.05
N VAL A 201 -8.64 -2.78 19.53
CA VAL A 201 -9.34 -3.37 18.38
C VAL A 201 -10.53 -4.19 18.88
N VAL A 202 -11.74 -3.70 18.62
CA VAL A 202 -12.98 -4.31 19.10
C VAL A 202 -13.45 -5.47 18.22
N SER A 203 -14.02 -6.51 18.85
CA SER A 203 -14.62 -7.67 18.19
C SER A 203 -15.91 -7.32 17.41
N GLY A 204 -16.40 -8.28 16.64
CA GLY A 204 -17.74 -8.25 16.06
C GLY A 204 -18.86 -8.20 17.10
N ARG A 205 -20.09 -8.03 16.61
CA ARG A 205 -21.28 -8.06 17.48
C ARG A 205 -21.40 -9.44 18.13
N GLY A 206 -21.78 -9.48 19.41
CA GLY A 206 -21.99 -10.71 20.18
C GLY A 206 -20.83 -11.09 21.10
N SER A 207 -19.65 -10.48 20.95
CA SER A 207 -18.48 -10.78 21.78
C SER A 207 -17.90 -9.53 22.43
N LYS A 208 -17.48 -9.68 23.69
CA LYS A 208 -16.83 -8.61 24.46
C LYS A 208 -15.31 -8.62 24.30
N ALA A 209 -14.74 -9.68 23.71
CA ALA A 209 -13.30 -9.80 23.55
C ALA A 209 -12.74 -8.63 22.73
N VAL A 210 -11.54 -8.17 23.08
CA VAL A 210 -10.85 -7.08 22.37
C VAL A 210 -9.36 -7.36 22.32
N LEU A 211 -8.65 -6.74 21.37
CA LEU A 211 -7.19 -6.72 21.38
C LEU A 211 -6.72 -5.36 21.86
N LEU A 212 -5.88 -5.33 22.89
CA LEU A 212 -5.09 -4.16 23.25
C LEU A 212 -3.85 -4.14 22.36
N VAL A 213 -3.64 -3.04 21.65
CA VAL A 213 -2.52 -2.84 20.73
C VAL A 213 -1.68 -1.69 21.23
N LEU A 214 -0.40 -1.93 21.44
CA LEU A 214 0.59 -0.89 21.70
C LEU A 214 1.52 -0.78 20.50
N THR A 215 1.61 0.40 19.89
CA THR A 215 2.47 0.68 18.74
C THR A 215 3.58 1.66 19.13
N GLU A 216 4.84 1.25 19.04
CA GLU A 216 5.98 2.12 19.31
C GLU A 216 6.12 3.16 18.18
N ARG A 217 6.35 4.43 18.52
CA ARG A 217 6.20 5.55 17.57
C ARG A 217 7.38 5.69 16.60
N LYS A 218 8.60 5.27 16.95
CA LYS A 218 9.78 5.34 16.07
C LYS A 218 9.89 4.11 15.17
N SER A 219 10.16 2.95 15.76
CA SER A 219 10.33 1.62 15.15
C SER A 219 9.04 0.99 14.61
N ARG A 220 7.86 1.41 15.09
CA ARG A 220 6.56 0.81 14.72
C ARG A 220 6.36 -0.63 15.17
N LYS A 221 7.12 -1.08 16.17
CA LYS A 221 6.91 -2.37 16.83
C LYS A 221 5.54 -2.39 17.49
N ASN A 222 4.84 -3.51 17.35
CA ASN A 222 3.49 -3.70 17.87
C ASN A 222 3.52 -4.76 18.95
N LEU A 223 2.81 -4.53 20.04
CA LEU A 223 2.51 -5.53 21.05
C LEU A 223 1.00 -5.72 21.09
N ILE A 224 0.52 -6.95 20.98
CA ILE A 224 -0.89 -7.26 20.82
C ILE A 224 -1.31 -8.25 21.90
N TYR A 225 -2.23 -7.82 22.76
CA TYR A 225 -2.74 -8.62 23.86
C TYR A 225 -4.25 -8.84 23.75
N LYS A 226 -4.68 -10.10 23.77
CA LYS A 226 -6.10 -10.44 23.84
C LYS A 226 -6.63 -10.17 25.25
N MET A 227 -7.75 -9.46 25.33
CA MET A 227 -8.48 -9.19 26.56
C MET A 227 -9.90 -9.71 26.45
N LYS A 228 -10.47 -10.10 27.60
CA LYS A 228 -11.85 -10.61 27.69
C LYS A 228 -12.93 -9.55 27.46
N ASP A 229 -12.64 -8.30 27.80
CA ASP A 229 -13.56 -7.17 27.75
C ASP A 229 -12.81 -5.84 27.58
N LYS A 230 -13.53 -4.81 27.13
CA LYS A 230 -13.03 -3.45 26.94
C LYS A 230 -13.12 -2.62 28.24
N THR A 231 -12.68 -3.18 29.37
CA THR A 231 -12.73 -2.49 30.67
C THR A 231 -11.36 -1.98 31.12
N GLN A 232 -11.35 -0.91 31.91
CA GLN A 232 -10.13 -0.35 32.52
C GLN A 232 -9.36 -1.41 33.34
N LYS A 233 -10.08 -2.27 34.07
CA LYS A 233 -9.48 -3.36 34.86
C LYS A 233 -8.73 -4.36 33.97
N SER A 234 -9.27 -4.69 32.80
CA SER A 234 -8.60 -5.59 31.84
C SER A 234 -7.36 -4.93 31.23
N VAL A 235 -7.43 -3.64 30.88
CA VAL A 235 -6.25 -2.86 30.43
C VAL A 235 -5.16 -2.85 31.49
N GLY A 236 -5.50 -2.53 32.74
CA GLY A 236 -4.56 -2.50 33.86
C GLY A 236 -3.87 -3.84 34.08
N LYS A 237 -4.60 -4.95 34.01
CA LYS A 237 -4.01 -6.30 34.11
C LYS A 237 -2.96 -6.58 33.05
N VAL A 238 -3.15 -6.09 31.82
CA VAL A 238 -2.16 -6.25 30.75
C VAL A 238 -0.92 -5.41 31.03
N LEU A 239 -1.09 -4.15 31.46
CA LEU A 239 0.02 -3.28 31.85
C LEU A 239 0.80 -3.87 33.05
N ASP A 240 0.11 -4.40 34.05
CA ASP A 240 0.73 -5.08 35.19
C ASP A 240 1.51 -6.34 34.77
N LYS A 241 1.00 -7.08 33.77
CA LYS A 241 1.69 -8.24 33.20
C LYS A 241 2.95 -7.81 32.45
N LEU A 242 2.88 -6.74 31.68
CA LEU A 242 4.02 -6.15 30.99
C LEU A 242 5.08 -5.65 31.98
N GLU A 243 4.66 -4.96 33.03
CA GLU A 243 5.55 -4.48 34.08
C GLU A 243 6.23 -5.63 34.81
N ARG A 244 5.50 -6.68 35.22
CA ARG A 244 6.10 -7.88 35.82
C ARG A 244 7.09 -8.59 34.88
N LYS A 245 6.84 -8.56 33.57
CA LYS A 245 7.72 -9.17 32.56
C LYS A 245 9.03 -8.40 32.38
N HIS A 246 8.97 -7.06 32.39
CA HIS A 246 10.13 -6.21 32.10
C HIS A 246 10.81 -5.64 33.34
N GLN A 247 10.16 -5.72 34.51
CA GLN A 247 10.66 -5.29 35.82
C GLN A 247 11.30 -3.90 35.74
N ASN A 248 12.54 -3.76 36.22
CA ASN A 248 13.29 -2.50 36.27
C ASN A 248 13.56 -1.87 34.89
N LYS A 249 13.34 -2.60 33.79
CA LYS A 249 13.46 -2.07 32.42
C LYS A 249 12.17 -1.47 31.89
N PHE A 250 11.05 -1.60 32.60
CA PHE A 250 9.75 -1.14 32.12
C PHE A 250 9.74 0.36 31.80
N GLU A 251 10.24 1.21 32.70
CA GLU A 251 10.28 2.67 32.50
C GLU A 251 11.17 3.07 31.30
N LYS A 252 12.23 2.31 31.02
CA LYS A 252 13.10 2.54 29.85
C LYS A 252 12.40 2.14 28.55
N ILE A 253 11.64 1.05 28.58
CA ILE A 253 10.93 0.51 27.41
C ILE A 253 9.66 1.31 27.12
N PHE A 254 8.93 1.74 28.15
CA PHE A 254 7.67 2.46 28.08
C PHE A 254 7.81 3.81 28.80
N LYS A 255 8.56 4.73 28.19
CA LYS A 255 8.75 6.10 28.69
C LYS A 255 7.43 6.86 28.74
N SER A 256 6.63 6.76 27.67
CA SER A 256 5.29 7.32 27.65
C SER A 256 4.32 6.52 26.79
N ILE A 257 3.03 6.63 27.13
CA ILE A 257 1.93 5.99 26.42
C ILE A 257 0.89 7.06 26.06
N THR A 258 0.61 7.21 24.76
CA THR A 258 -0.43 8.10 24.24
C THR A 258 -1.69 7.30 23.88
N MET A 259 -2.87 7.75 24.31
CA MET A 259 -4.15 7.10 24.03
C MET A 259 -5.23 8.11 23.65
N ASP A 260 -6.42 7.63 23.24
CA ASP A 260 -7.58 8.50 23.12
C ASP A 260 -8.36 8.60 24.44
N ASN A 261 -9.41 9.42 24.42
CA ASN A 261 -10.34 9.57 25.54
C ASN A 261 -11.39 8.45 25.58
N GLY A 262 -11.03 7.23 25.15
CA GLY A 262 -11.89 6.05 25.28
C GLY A 262 -12.19 5.74 26.74
N CYS A 263 -13.39 5.23 27.02
CA CYS A 263 -13.83 4.91 28.39
C CYS A 263 -12.93 3.88 29.09
N GLU A 264 -12.27 3.02 28.31
CA GLU A 264 -11.29 2.04 28.75
C GLU A 264 -9.97 2.65 29.26
N PHE A 265 -9.73 3.93 28.99
CA PHE A 265 -8.48 4.63 29.27
C PHE A 265 -8.66 5.82 30.23
N VAL A 266 -9.87 6.11 30.70
CA VAL A 266 -10.18 7.28 31.55
C VAL A 266 -9.33 7.34 32.84
N ASN A 267 -9.06 6.19 33.46
CA ASN A 267 -8.30 6.16 34.70
C ASN A 267 -6.78 6.24 34.46
N GLN A 268 -6.26 7.46 34.39
CA GLN A 268 -4.83 7.72 34.21
C GLN A 268 -3.96 7.09 35.31
N ASN A 269 -4.42 7.09 36.56
CA ASN A 269 -3.69 6.49 37.69
C ASN A 269 -3.48 4.98 37.50
N LEU A 270 -4.46 4.29 36.94
CA LEU A 270 -4.35 2.84 36.67
C LEU A 270 -3.29 2.53 35.61
N ILE A 271 -3.03 3.47 34.69
CA ILE A 271 -2.01 3.34 33.66
C ILE A 271 -0.62 3.71 34.20
N GLU A 272 -0.54 4.82 34.94
CA GLU A 272 0.75 5.36 35.40
C GLU A 272 1.28 4.69 36.68
N LYS A 273 0.45 4.27 37.64
CA LYS A 273 0.94 3.74 38.92
C LYS A 273 1.52 2.34 38.76
N SER A 274 2.73 2.11 39.24
CA SER A 274 3.40 0.81 39.25
C SER A 274 2.68 -0.21 40.16
N VAL A 275 2.67 -1.48 39.76
CA VAL A 275 2.25 -2.59 40.64
C VAL A 275 3.40 -3.14 41.50
N LEU A 276 4.64 -2.83 41.13
CA LEU A 276 5.86 -3.32 41.80
C LEU A 276 6.44 -2.30 42.77
N THR A 277 6.20 -1.01 42.51
CA THR A 277 6.75 0.11 43.28
C THR A 277 5.64 1.10 43.63
N LYS A 278 5.94 2.04 44.52
CA LYS A 278 5.03 3.15 44.83
C LYS A 278 5.12 4.32 43.83
N LYS A 279 5.98 4.20 42.80
CA LYS A 279 6.23 5.25 41.81
C LYS A 279 5.40 5.03 40.54
N ASN A 280 5.46 6.01 39.63
CA ASN A 280 4.84 5.86 38.31
C ASN A 280 5.73 5.01 37.40
N ARG A 281 5.14 4.02 36.73
CA ARG A 281 5.80 3.13 35.76
C ARG A 281 5.96 3.74 34.35
N THR A 282 5.15 4.74 34.01
CA THR A 282 5.15 5.43 32.71
C THR A 282 4.41 6.78 32.83
N THR A 283 4.59 7.64 31.83
CA THR A 283 3.79 8.86 31.66
C THR A 283 2.66 8.64 30.64
N ALA A 284 1.42 8.95 31.00
CA ALA A 284 0.27 8.86 30.10
C ALA A 284 -0.06 10.23 29.48
N TYR A 285 -0.45 10.20 28.20
CA TYR A 285 -0.90 11.37 27.42
C TYR A 285 -2.20 11.05 26.68
N TYR A 286 -3.09 12.05 26.57
CA TYR A 286 -4.39 11.90 25.90
C TYR A 286 -4.50 12.81 24.69
N ALA A 287 -4.84 12.21 23.55
CA ALA A 287 -5.14 12.94 22.31
C ALA A 287 -6.38 13.83 22.46
N HIS A 288 -6.48 14.84 21.61
CA HIS A 288 -7.65 15.69 21.55
C HIS A 288 -8.89 14.91 21.10
N PRO A 289 -10.08 15.25 21.64
CA PRO A 289 -11.33 14.74 21.08
C PRO A 289 -11.41 15.01 19.58
N TYR A 290 -11.82 13.99 18.81
CA TYR A 290 -11.94 14.03 17.33
C TYR A 290 -10.64 14.20 16.54
N SER A 291 -9.47 14.20 17.20
CA SER A 291 -8.17 14.32 16.54
C SER A 291 -7.51 12.96 16.28
N SER A 292 -8.16 12.10 15.49
CA SER A 292 -7.62 10.76 15.20
C SER A 292 -6.25 10.78 14.50
N TRP A 293 -5.93 11.88 13.78
CA TRP A 293 -4.64 12.06 13.09
C TRP A 293 -3.44 12.16 14.05
N GLU A 294 -3.67 12.56 15.30
CA GLU A 294 -2.61 12.64 16.33
C GLU A 294 -2.04 11.27 16.72
N ARG A 295 -2.77 10.19 16.39
CA ARG A 295 -2.41 8.78 16.64
C ARG A 295 -2.39 7.96 15.35
N GLY A 296 -1.84 8.52 14.28
CA GLY A 296 -1.80 7.85 12.97
C GLY A 296 -1.06 6.50 12.96
N SER A 297 -0.20 6.21 13.95
CA SER A 297 0.53 4.94 14.03
C SER A 297 -0.43 3.79 14.35
N ASN A 298 -1.32 3.99 15.33
CA ASN A 298 -2.34 3.01 15.69
C ASN A 298 -3.33 2.72 14.56
N GLU A 299 -3.74 3.74 13.80
CA GLU A 299 -4.65 3.51 12.67
C GLU A 299 -4.03 2.57 11.62
N ASN A 300 -2.73 2.75 11.34
CA ASN A 300 -2.01 1.88 10.43
C ASN A 300 -1.81 0.46 11.01
N ALA A 301 -1.41 0.35 12.28
CA ALA A 301 -1.27 -0.95 12.96
C ALA A 301 -2.59 -1.74 12.93
N ASN A 302 -3.69 -1.09 13.30
CA ASN A 302 -5.02 -1.68 13.27
C ASN A 302 -5.42 -2.12 11.86
N LYS A 303 -5.09 -1.35 10.81
CA LYS A 303 -5.35 -1.78 9.41
C LYS A 303 -4.62 -3.07 9.06
N ILE A 304 -3.39 -3.27 9.54
CA ILE A 304 -2.63 -4.50 9.30
C ILE A 304 -3.26 -5.66 10.09
N ILE A 305 -3.60 -5.47 11.36
CA ILE A 305 -4.31 -6.49 12.17
C ILE A 305 -5.61 -6.92 11.49
N ARG A 306 -6.35 -5.98 10.90
CA ARG A 306 -7.60 -6.25 10.18
C ARG A 306 -7.44 -7.05 8.88
N ARG A 307 -6.22 -7.30 8.39
CA ARG A 307 -5.96 -8.28 7.32
C ARG A 307 -6.20 -9.70 7.80
N PHE A 308 -5.77 -10.00 9.04
CA PHE A 308 -5.91 -11.31 9.66
C PHE A 308 -7.22 -11.47 10.44
N ILE A 309 -7.72 -10.38 11.03
CA ILE A 309 -8.94 -10.39 11.84
C ILE A 309 -9.92 -9.36 11.25
N PRO A 310 -10.68 -9.75 10.21
CA PRO A 310 -11.62 -8.85 9.55
C PRO A 310 -12.59 -8.16 10.52
N LYS A 311 -13.11 -7.01 10.10
CA LYS A 311 -14.09 -6.29 10.92
C LYS A 311 -15.39 -7.11 10.99
N GLY A 312 -15.86 -7.38 12.21
CA GLY A 312 -17.04 -8.22 12.44
C GLY A 312 -16.70 -9.65 12.89
N SER A 313 -15.44 -10.08 12.76
CA SER A 313 -15.00 -11.37 13.31
C SER A 313 -15.05 -11.40 14.83
N ASP A 314 -15.37 -12.55 15.39
CA ASP A 314 -15.31 -12.76 16.84
C ASP A 314 -13.86 -13.01 17.29
N ILE A 315 -13.27 -12.02 17.97
CA ILE A 315 -11.93 -12.09 18.56
C ILE A 315 -11.83 -13.19 19.65
N SER A 316 -12.95 -13.58 20.25
CA SER A 316 -12.99 -14.63 21.28
C SER A 316 -12.50 -15.98 20.74
N LEU A 317 -12.73 -16.25 19.45
CA LEU A 317 -12.35 -17.50 18.78
C LEU A 317 -10.85 -17.62 18.51
N PHE A 318 -10.13 -16.50 18.45
CA PHE A 318 -8.69 -16.50 18.18
C PHE A 318 -7.89 -16.84 19.44
N THR A 319 -7.08 -17.87 19.38
CA THR A 319 -6.20 -18.30 20.48
C THR A 319 -5.08 -17.30 20.73
N GLU A 320 -4.48 -17.29 21.93
CA GLU A 320 -3.29 -16.47 22.19
C GLU A 320 -2.13 -16.79 21.24
N LYS A 321 -2.00 -18.05 20.81
CA LYS A 321 -0.95 -18.50 19.88
C LYS A 321 -1.13 -17.85 18.50
N GLU A 322 -2.35 -17.77 18.00
CA GLU A 322 -2.65 -17.08 16.74
C GLU A 322 -2.40 -15.58 16.84
N ILE A 323 -2.78 -14.94 17.96
CA ILE A 323 -2.49 -13.51 18.18
C ILE A 323 -0.99 -13.25 18.19
N ARG A 324 -0.19 -14.12 18.83
CA ARG A 324 1.29 -14.01 18.80
C ARG A 324 1.86 -14.23 17.40
N ARG A 325 1.29 -15.15 16.60
CA ARG A 325 1.67 -15.34 15.20
C ARG A 325 1.42 -14.07 14.37
N ILE A 326 0.26 -13.44 14.56
CA ILE A 326 -0.08 -12.16 13.91
C ILE A 326 0.88 -11.06 14.34
N GLU A 327 1.15 -10.91 15.64
CA GLU A 327 2.12 -9.94 16.16
C GLU A 327 3.51 -10.14 15.55
N HIS A 328 4.00 -11.39 15.52
CA HIS A 328 5.28 -11.74 14.94
C HIS A 328 5.35 -11.38 13.46
N TRP A 329 4.32 -11.74 12.69
CA TRP A 329 4.25 -11.38 11.27
C TRP A 329 4.27 -9.86 11.07
N ILE A 330 3.46 -9.11 11.83
CA ILE A 330 3.36 -7.65 11.73
C ILE A 330 4.70 -6.96 12.02
N ASN A 331 5.45 -7.49 12.99
CA ASN A 331 6.73 -6.93 13.41
C ASN A 331 7.88 -7.30 12.48
N ASN A 332 7.80 -8.44 11.79
CA ASN A 332 8.77 -8.85 10.77
C ASN A 332 8.46 -8.31 9.37
N TYR A 333 7.23 -7.87 9.12
CA TYR A 333 6.82 -7.30 7.84
C TYR A 333 7.70 -6.08 7.44
N PRO A 334 8.29 -6.08 6.23
CA PRO A 334 9.15 -4.99 5.77
C PRO A 334 8.32 -3.75 5.43
N ARG A 335 8.73 -2.58 5.95
CA ARG A 335 7.96 -1.33 5.81
C ARG A 335 8.77 -0.27 5.08
N LYS A 336 8.19 0.30 4.01
CA LYS A 336 8.82 1.39 3.25
C LYS A 336 9.25 2.59 4.12
N ILE A 337 8.46 2.95 5.13
CA ILE A 337 8.78 4.04 6.07
C ILE A 337 10.05 3.78 6.87
N LEU A 338 10.43 2.51 7.06
CA LEU A 338 11.64 2.07 7.74
C LEU A 338 12.73 1.66 6.75
N LYS A 339 12.72 2.21 5.53
CA LYS A 339 13.61 1.81 4.43
C LYS A 339 13.57 0.30 4.17
N TYR A 340 12.37 -0.30 4.26
CA TYR A 340 12.12 -1.73 4.08
C TYR A 340 12.68 -2.66 5.16
N ARG A 341 13.22 -2.11 6.25
CA ARG A 341 13.50 -2.90 7.46
C ARG A 341 12.20 -3.31 8.15
N SER A 342 12.26 -4.43 8.85
CA SER A 342 11.20 -4.87 9.76
C SER A 342 11.18 -4.00 11.03
N ALA A 343 10.01 -3.82 11.63
CA ALA A 343 9.87 -3.06 12.87
C ALA A 343 10.70 -3.63 14.02
N ILE A 344 10.84 -4.95 14.10
CA ILE A 344 11.65 -5.61 15.14
C ILE A 344 13.15 -5.27 15.01
N LYS A 345 13.73 -5.41 13.81
CA LYS A 345 15.13 -5.02 13.55
C LYS A 345 15.41 -3.58 13.93
N VAL A 346 14.54 -2.64 13.53
CA VAL A 346 14.72 -1.22 13.89
C VAL A 346 14.64 -1.02 15.40
N TYR A 347 13.67 -1.65 16.06
CA TYR A 347 13.54 -1.57 17.52
C TYR A 347 14.77 -2.10 18.25
N ASP A 348 15.32 -3.23 17.80
CA ASP A 348 16.45 -3.87 18.46
C ASP A 348 17.75 -3.07 18.26
N ILE A 349 17.96 -2.48 17.08
CA ILE A 349 19.10 -1.56 16.81
C ILE A 349 19.03 -0.32 17.72
N GLU A 350 17.85 0.30 17.80
CA GLU A 350 17.61 1.51 18.59
C GLU A 350 17.62 1.26 20.10
N MET A 351 17.40 0.02 20.56
CA MET A 351 17.52 -0.36 21.97
C MET A 351 18.96 -0.72 22.37
N ALA A 352 19.79 -1.07 21.40
CA ALA A 352 21.20 -1.37 21.58
C ALA A 352 22.09 -0.11 21.49
N SER A 353 21.57 0.96 20.87
CA SER A 353 22.19 2.29 20.81
C SER A 353 21.89 3.08 22.07
#